data_AF-A0A8E2KVB6-F1
#
_entry.id   AF-A0A8E2KVB6-F1
#
_cell.length_a   1.000
_cell.length_b   1.000
_cell.length_c   1.000
_cell.angle_alpha   90.00
_cell.angle_beta   90.00
_cell.angle_gamma   90.00
#
_symmetry.space_group_name_H-M   'P 1'
#
loop_
_entity.id
_entity.type
_entity.pdbx_description
1 polymer ?
#
loop_
_entity_poly.entity_id
_entity_poly.type
_entity_poly.pdbx_seq_one_letter_code
_entity_poly.pdbx_strand_id
1 'polypeptide(L)'
;MRTYSDLPNAKILEVGSLNVNGCLRDAAAPTTQYTGLDLEEGPSVDLVITPGSDFPVEDNSFDLVMASSVFEHDIRFWDTFLRMCRAARPGGHIYVNAPSNGTVHRYPLDCWRFYPDAGLALAEHAKSKGLEIDLVESFIGNRHSDVWNDFVAVFRKGPSAEPLNTAFVYHRYPALNARTWQSRAVYNESESTEDMRLISELRQRCESLSDPAAEQERNAQLDQARAALVLEREQHTALSQEIARLSAALAETEQNGTRSAAEAAAEKAQLAGQIAALESNLRQRQEEIEQAWSRADGLTGERDQLLGRIEELQTVQERLQTRLTEADGWVFDLAGERRILENRLAAVQSELEKARRTIDRMGAVAEFRQQQIDAYGKANRHILAGVARLKGLETEPDVLRAQTERLRDEWQEEQHPLADLAVFLDRLVRSVSVAVPEDAGHSDGQEREAISVLLDQKAGLHRDIEMLLDRLETGKNEARHAQEQIAALNQALAAVRADALEYHGKASQALEQLSILQAQNKQQARELRAAEERVGRKDRQLDWMRRLYRIIEHANAGLKGMMPPSMRRQRVAHMLQSTNHFDGEAYLAKYPDVAEAGMDPLHHYILHGMAEGRFVDSKVQV
;
A
#
# COMPACT_ATOMS: atom_id res chain seq x y z
N MET A 1 13.67 10.61 -26.08
CA MET A 1 14.37 11.87 -25.79
C MET A 1 15.04 11.72 -24.43
N ARG A 2 16.35 11.95 -24.32
CA ARG A 2 17.12 11.83 -23.07
C ARG A 2 16.73 12.99 -22.15
N THR A 3 16.40 12.71 -20.88
CA THR A 3 16.03 13.76 -19.92
C THR A 3 17.27 14.20 -19.12
N TYR A 4 17.77 13.38 -18.19
CA TYR A 4 18.86 13.80 -17.30
C TYR A 4 20.14 12.96 -17.38
N SER A 5 20.06 11.73 -17.88
CA SER A 5 21.23 10.86 -18.05
C SER A 5 21.12 10.04 -19.33
N ASP A 6 22.27 9.63 -19.87
CA ASP A 6 22.36 8.66 -20.94
C ASP A 6 22.32 7.25 -20.34
N LEU A 7 21.10 6.71 -20.17
CA LEU A 7 20.89 5.43 -19.49
C LEU A 7 21.73 4.28 -20.04
N PRO A 8 21.94 4.13 -21.37
CA PRO A 8 22.90 3.19 -21.92
C PRO A 8 24.32 3.47 -21.40
N ASN A 9 24.87 2.55 -20.61
CA ASN A 9 26.18 2.62 -19.92
C ASN A 9 26.26 3.53 -18.69
N ALA A 10 25.16 4.11 -18.22
CA ALA A 10 25.16 4.85 -16.95
C ALA A 10 25.39 3.91 -15.76
N LYS A 11 26.04 4.42 -14.71
CA LYS A 11 26.12 3.76 -13.41
C LYS A 11 25.04 4.30 -12.46
N ILE A 12 24.11 3.45 -12.05
CA ILE A 12 22.94 3.79 -11.24
C ILE A 12 23.02 3.13 -9.86
N LEU A 13 22.76 3.92 -8.82
CA LEU A 13 22.52 3.43 -7.46
C LEU A 13 21.05 3.63 -7.10
N GLU A 14 20.34 2.56 -6.77
CA GLU A 14 18.99 2.60 -6.21
C GLU A 14 19.08 2.35 -4.70
N VAL A 15 18.60 3.30 -3.90
CA VAL A 15 18.45 3.20 -2.45
C VAL A 15 17.02 2.76 -2.17
N GLY A 16 16.85 1.69 -1.37
CA GLY A 16 15.56 1.04 -1.15
C GLY A 16 15.13 0.17 -2.34
N SER A 17 16.04 -0.67 -2.84
CA SER A 17 15.85 -1.41 -4.09
C SER A 17 15.07 -2.72 -3.97
N LEU A 18 14.64 -3.12 -2.76
CA LEU A 18 13.94 -4.39 -2.57
C LEU A 18 12.66 -4.44 -3.39
N ASN A 19 12.59 -5.40 -4.31
CA ASN A 19 11.41 -5.58 -5.16
C ASN A 19 10.30 -6.31 -4.40
N VAL A 20 9.34 -5.53 -3.89
CA VAL A 20 8.12 -6.05 -3.25
C VAL A 20 6.96 -6.17 -4.26
N ASN A 21 6.74 -5.15 -5.09
CA ASN A 21 5.60 -5.04 -6.02
C ASN A 21 5.98 -4.45 -7.40
N GLY A 22 7.22 -4.66 -7.82
CA GLY A 22 7.84 -4.02 -8.99
C GLY A 22 9.13 -3.29 -8.59
N CYS A 23 10.08 -3.16 -9.52
CA CYS A 23 11.33 -2.44 -9.26
C CYS A 23 11.72 -1.51 -10.42
N LEU A 24 12.48 -0.46 -10.11
CA LEU A 24 12.95 0.48 -11.13
C LEU A 24 14.04 -0.11 -12.02
N ARG A 25 14.74 -1.16 -11.55
CA ARG A 25 15.74 -1.88 -12.34
C ARG A 25 15.16 -2.45 -13.64
N ASP A 26 13.89 -2.86 -13.64
CA ASP A 26 13.22 -3.40 -14.85
C ASP A 26 13.07 -2.36 -15.97
N ALA A 27 13.09 -1.07 -15.62
CA ALA A 27 13.05 0.03 -16.59
C ALA A 27 14.44 0.47 -17.09
N ALA A 28 15.52 -0.08 -16.52
CA ALA A 28 16.89 0.24 -16.92
C ALA A 28 17.25 -0.42 -18.26
N ALA A 29 18.13 0.23 -19.02
CA ALA A 29 18.63 -0.38 -20.25
C ALA A 29 19.53 -1.59 -19.91
N PRO A 30 19.58 -2.65 -20.74
CA PRO A 30 20.42 -3.82 -20.47
C PRO A 30 21.92 -3.52 -20.32
N THR A 31 22.39 -2.39 -20.84
CA THR A 31 23.79 -1.96 -20.75
C THR A 31 24.08 -1.06 -19.56
N THR A 32 23.08 -0.73 -18.74
CA THR A 32 23.22 0.07 -17.52
C THR A 32 23.91 -0.75 -16.42
N GLN A 33 24.87 -0.15 -15.73
CA GLN A 33 25.45 -0.74 -14.51
C GLN A 33 24.56 -0.35 -13.33
N TYR A 34 23.73 -1.29 -12.87
CA TYR A 34 22.71 -1.03 -11.85
C TYR A 34 23.10 -1.69 -10.53
N THR A 35 23.16 -0.90 -9.45
CA THR A 35 23.43 -1.37 -8.09
C THR A 35 22.24 -1.03 -7.20
N GLY A 36 21.63 -2.04 -6.60
CA GLY A 36 20.53 -1.91 -5.65
C GLY A 36 21.03 -2.04 -4.22
N LEU A 37 20.61 -1.13 -3.36
CA LEU A 37 20.97 -1.08 -1.96
C LEU A 37 19.70 -1.09 -1.11
N ASP A 38 19.64 -1.96 -0.10
CA ASP A 38 18.50 -2.06 0.81
C ASP A 38 18.93 -2.46 2.24
N LEU A 39 18.00 -2.38 3.19
CA LEU A 39 18.18 -2.86 4.56
C LEU A 39 17.99 -4.38 4.66
N GLU A 40 17.24 -4.96 3.73
CA GLU A 40 16.90 -6.38 3.69
C GLU A 40 17.41 -7.07 2.42
N GLU A 41 17.78 -8.34 2.53
CA GLU A 41 18.11 -9.17 1.37
C GLU A 41 16.86 -9.51 0.57
N GLY A 42 16.95 -9.43 -0.76
CA GLY A 42 15.87 -9.91 -1.63
C GLY A 42 16.06 -9.54 -3.10
N PRO A 43 15.01 -9.75 -3.93
CA PRO A 43 15.10 -9.52 -5.36
C PRO A 43 15.41 -8.04 -5.66
N SER A 44 16.32 -7.80 -6.60
CA SER A 44 16.86 -6.47 -6.97
C SER A 44 17.82 -5.83 -5.94
N VAL A 45 18.17 -6.50 -4.84
CA VAL A 45 19.16 -6.01 -3.86
C VAL A 45 20.54 -6.61 -4.14
N ASP A 46 21.54 -5.75 -4.36
CA ASP A 46 22.95 -6.15 -4.52
C ASP A 46 23.77 -5.92 -3.24
N LEU A 47 23.40 -4.89 -2.46
CA LEU A 47 24.11 -4.46 -1.26
C LEU A 47 23.13 -4.32 -0.09
N VAL A 48 23.43 -5.00 1.02
CA VAL A 48 22.63 -4.94 2.25
C VAL A 48 23.36 -4.05 3.25
N ILE A 49 22.66 -3.07 3.82
CA ILE A 49 23.23 -2.15 4.80
C ILE A 49 22.48 -2.19 6.13
N THR A 50 23.17 -1.81 7.20
CA THR A 50 22.53 -1.64 8.51
C THR A 50 21.89 -0.25 8.60
N PRO A 51 20.71 -0.08 9.25
CA PRO A 51 20.09 1.22 9.42
C PRO A 51 21.07 2.27 9.98
N GLY A 52 21.20 3.39 9.28
CA GLY A 52 22.08 4.50 9.69
C GLY A 52 23.57 4.31 9.41
N SER A 53 24.00 3.19 8.82
CA SER A 53 25.36 3.03 8.30
C SER A 53 25.60 3.82 7.02
N ASP A 54 26.86 4.05 6.66
CA ASP A 54 27.22 4.64 5.37
C ASP A 54 27.01 3.64 4.23
N PHE A 55 26.80 4.16 3.02
CA PHE A 55 26.68 3.31 1.84
C PHE A 55 28.05 2.69 1.52
N PRO A 56 28.15 1.36 1.32
CA PRO A 56 29.40 0.66 1.02
C PRO A 56 29.79 0.81 -0.45
N VAL A 57 29.80 2.05 -0.94
CA VAL A 57 30.13 2.41 -2.32
C VAL A 57 31.09 3.58 -2.35
N GLU A 58 31.85 3.72 -3.43
CA GLU A 58 32.78 4.83 -3.61
C GLU A 58 32.04 6.16 -3.77
N ASP A 59 32.53 7.19 -3.09
CA ASP A 59 32.07 8.57 -3.29
C ASP A 59 32.32 9.00 -4.74
N ASN A 60 31.46 9.88 -5.26
CA ASN A 60 31.58 10.45 -6.61
C ASN A 60 31.58 9.43 -7.76
N SER A 61 30.91 8.29 -7.62
CA SER A 61 31.03 7.19 -8.57
C SER A 61 29.79 6.94 -9.44
N PHE A 62 28.61 7.46 -9.09
CA PHE A 62 27.36 7.18 -9.81
C PHE A 62 26.87 8.35 -10.66
N ASP A 63 26.40 8.06 -11.88
CA ASP A 63 25.75 9.02 -12.79
C ASP A 63 24.36 9.42 -12.30
N LEU A 64 23.65 8.46 -11.68
CA LEU A 64 22.31 8.65 -11.15
C LEU A 64 22.18 7.89 -9.82
N VAL A 65 21.74 8.60 -8.78
CA VAL A 65 21.38 8.00 -7.49
C VAL A 65 19.89 8.23 -7.26
N MET A 66 19.14 7.18 -6.95
CA MET A 66 17.68 7.23 -6.88
C MET A 66 17.17 6.68 -5.56
N ALA A 67 16.08 7.26 -5.07
CA ALA A 67 15.26 6.68 -4.03
C ALA A 67 13.78 6.87 -4.42
N SER A 68 13.01 5.80 -4.38
CA SER A 68 11.57 5.82 -4.67
C SER A 68 10.84 5.17 -3.51
N SER A 69 9.91 5.89 -2.89
CA SER A 69 9.14 5.41 -1.74
C SER A 69 10.00 4.93 -0.56
N VAL A 70 11.06 5.71 -0.25
CA VAL A 70 11.99 5.45 0.86
C VAL A 70 11.91 6.52 1.95
N PHE A 71 11.84 7.79 1.53
CA PHE A 71 12.03 8.91 2.44
C PHE A 71 10.90 9.06 3.45
N GLU A 72 9.69 8.64 3.10
CA GLU A 72 8.54 8.60 4.01
C GLU A 72 8.73 7.59 5.14
N HIS A 73 9.49 6.52 4.93
CA HIS A 73 9.74 5.47 5.93
C HIS A 73 11.01 5.74 6.76
N ASP A 74 11.92 6.57 6.26
CA ASP A 74 13.16 6.93 6.95
C ASP A 74 12.96 8.07 7.97
N ILE A 75 13.15 7.75 9.25
CA ILE A 75 13.11 8.70 10.36
C ILE A 75 14.06 9.88 10.13
N ARG A 76 15.19 9.65 9.46
CA ARG A 76 16.23 10.65 9.19
C ARG A 76 16.60 10.68 7.71
N PHE A 77 15.58 10.81 6.85
CA PHE A 77 15.76 10.88 5.39
C PHE A 77 16.80 11.93 4.93
N TRP A 78 17.01 13.01 5.69
CA TRP A 78 18.05 14.00 5.39
C TRP A 78 19.47 13.44 5.48
N ASP A 79 19.75 12.51 6.42
CA ASP A 79 21.05 11.84 6.51
C ASP A 79 21.26 10.91 5.31
N THR A 80 20.21 10.19 4.92
CA THR A 80 20.19 9.34 3.72
C THR A 80 20.41 10.17 2.45
N PHE A 81 19.75 11.32 2.33
CA PHE A 81 19.95 12.25 1.22
C PHE A 81 21.41 12.73 1.12
N LEU A 82 22.08 13.04 2.23
CA LEU A 82 23.50 13.41 2.23
C LEU A 82 24.39 12.28 1.71
N ARG A 83 24.10 11.02 2.07
CA ARG A 83 24.83 9.85 1.54
C ARG A 83 24.60 9.67 0.04
N MET A 84 23.37 9.85 -0.44
CA MET A 84 23.06 9.85 -1.87
C MET A 84 23.84 10.93 -2.61
N CYS A 85 23.89 12.14 -2.05
CA CYS A 85 24.67 13.25 -2.58
C CYS A 85 26.17 12.96 -2.63
N ARG A 86 26.73 12.23 -1.66
CA ARG A 86 28.15 11.80 -1.69
C ARG A 86 28.42 10.77 -2.80
N ALA A 87 27.55 9.79 -2.96
CA ALA A 87 27.69 8.72 -3.95
C ALA A 87 27.61 9.24 -5.40
N ALA A 88 26.77 10.24 -5.67
CA ALA A 88 26.66 10.86 -6.99
C ALA A 88 27.99 11.52 -7.40
N ARG A 89 28.41 11.38 -8.66
CA ARG A 89 29.57 12.10 -9.22
C ARG A 89 29.27 13.57 -9.48
N PRO A 90 30.27 14.46 -9.58
CA PRO A 90 30.07 15.79 -10.12
C PRO A 90 29.41 15.76 -11.50
N GLY A 91 28.34 16.53 -11.67
CA GLY A 91 27.44 16.50 -12.84
C GLY A 91 26.38 15.40 -12.85
N GLY A 92 26.49 14.41 -11.97
CA GLY A 92 25.51 13.35 -11.77
C GLY A 92 24.22 13.87 -11.12
N HIS A 93 23.16 13.08 -11.25
CA HIS A 93 21.83 13.44 -10.78
C HIS A 93 21.40 12.62 -9.57
N ILE A 94 20.57 13.22 -8.74
CA ILE A 94 19.88 12.54 -7.64
C ILE A 94 18.39 12.65 -7.89
N TYR A 95 17.68 11.53 -7.85
CA TYR A 95 16.22 11.44 -7.98
C TYR A 95 15.61 11.00 -6.65
N VAL A 96 14.60 11.72 -6.21
CA VAL A 96 13.81 11.37 -5.03
C VAL A 96 12.34 11.37 -5.40
N ASN A 97 11.66 10.26 -5.11
CA ASN A 97 10.21 10.14 -5.11
C ASN A 97 9.74 9.70 -3.72
N ALA A 98 8.71 10.36 -3.21
CA ALA A 98 8.04 10.00 -1.96
C ALA A 98 6.59 10.53 -1.95
N PRO A 99 5.69 9.95 -1.14
CA PRO A 99 4.32 10.44 -1.03
C PRO A 99 4.22 11.90 -0.58
N SER A 100 3.41 12.68 -1.29
CA SER A 100 2.97 14.01 -0.89
C SER A 100 1.61 13.99 -0.19
N ASN A 101 0.68 13.20 -0.74
CA ASN A 101 -0.67 13.07 -0.22
C ASN A 101 -1.23 11.67 -0.53
N GLY A 102 -2.12 11.18 0.34
CA GLY A 102 -2.70 9.84 0.26
C GLY A 102 -2.98 9.25 1.65
N THR A 103 -3.20 7.94 1.73
CA THR A 103 -3.51 7.30 3.01
C THR A 103 -2.28 7.20 3.93
N VAL A 104 -2.44 6.70 5.14
CA VAL A 104 -1.30 6.30 5.99
C VAL A 104 -0.94 4.85 5.64
N HIS A 105 0.32 4.57 5.31
CA HIS A 105 0.80 3.25 4.90
C HIS A 105 2.11 2.90 5.61
N ARG A 106 2.04 2.08 6.66
CA ARG A 106 3.21 1.76 7.50
C ARG A 106 4.01 0.60 6.93
N TYR A 107 5.32 0.79 6.77
CA TYR A 107 6.23 -0.27 6.35
C TYR A 107 7.69 -0.09 6.84
N PRO A 108 8.01 -0.25 8.15
CA PRO A 108 7.13 -0.39 9.32
C PRO A 108 6.67 0.95 9.91
N LEU A 109 7.29 2.06 9.50
CA LEU A 109 6.93 3.43 9.88
C LEU A 109 6.35 4.16 8.67
N ASP A 110 5.70 5.30 8.90
CA ASP A 110 5.23 6.22 7.88
C ASP A 110 5.31 7.63 8.48
N CYS A 111 6.43 8.29 8.22
CA CYS A 111 6.93 9.43 8.98
C CYS A 111 6.66 10.77 8.29
N TRP A 112 6.72 10.83 6.96
CA TRP A 112 6.83 12.10 6.25
C TRP A 112 5.93 12.18 5.02
N ARG A 113 5.46 13.39 4.75
CA ARG A 113 4.82 13.79 3.49
C ARG A 113 5.58 14.99 2.93
N PHE A 114 5.87 14.96 1.64
CA PHE A 114 6.74 15.95 1.01
C PHE A 114 5.94 16.88 0.10
N TYR A 115 6.25 18.18 0.17
CA TYR A 115 5.77 19.20 -0.75
C TYR A 115 6.94 19.72 -1.60
N PRO A 116 6.71 20.40 -2.73
CA PRO A 116 7.78 20.80 -3.65
C PRO A 116 8.91 21.62 -3.01
N ASP A 117 8.59 22.42 -2.01
CA ASP A 117 9.57 23.23 -1.28
C ASP A 117 10.56 22.39 -0.45
N ALA A 118 10.22 21.13 -0.15
CA ALA A 118 11.16 20.19 0.45
C ALA A 118 12.41 19.97 -0.43
N GLY A 119 12.26 20.07 -1.76
CA GLY A 119 13.40 20.03 -2.68
C GLY A 119 14.38 21.18 -2.44
N LEU A 120 13.89 22.40 -2.20
CA LEU A 120 14.76 23.55 -1.87
C LEU A 120 15.45 23.35 -0.52
N ALA A 121 14.69 22.88 0.48
CA ALA A 121 15.21 22.63 1.83
C ALA A 121 16.31 21.56 1.82
N LEU A 122 16.15 20.49 1.06
CA LEU A 122 17.14 19.42 0.91
C LEU A 122 18.43 19.93 0.24
N ALA A 123 18.31 20.69 -0.86
CA ALA A 123 19.47 21.28 -1.53
C ALA A 123 20.24 22.24 -0.60
N GLU A 124 19.54 23.12 0.12
CA GLU A 124 20.15 24.03 1.08
C GLU A 124 20.79 23.28 2.26
N HIS A 125 20.16 22.22 2.75
CA HIS A 125 20.73 21.38 3.80
C HIS A 125 22.04 20.74 3.35
N ALA A 126 22.10 20.17 2.14
CA ALA A 126 23.33 19.62 1.57
C ALA A 126 24.43 20.67 1.43
N LYS A 127 24.10 21.88 0.94
CA LYS A 127 25.04 23.01 0.87
C LYS A 127 25.60 23.38 2.24
N SER A 128 24.76 23.39 3.28
CA SER A 128 25.18 23.65 4.67
C SER A 128 26.18 22.60 5.22
N LYS A 129 26.22 21.41 4.60
CA LYS A 129 27.16 20.33 4.91
C LYS A 129 28.36 20.28 3.97
N GLY A 130 28.53 21.29 3.11
CA GLY A 130 29.65 21.39 2.18
C GLY A 130 29.49 20.55 0.90
N LEU A 131 28.27 20.07 0.59
CA LEU A 131 27.97 19.39 -0.66
C LEU A 131 27.30 20.37 -1.63
N GLU A 132 27.94 20.64 -2.76
CA GLU A 132 27.36 21.48 -3.82
C GLU A 132 26.23 20.69 -4.52
N ILE A 133 25.00 20.88 -4.05
CA ILE A 133 23.81 20.21 -4.58
C ILE A 133 22.76 21.23 -4.97
N ASP A 134 22.18 21.04 -6.13
CA ASP A 134 21.53 22.09 -6.86
C ASP A 134 20.21 21.55 -7.41
N LEU A 135 19.07 22.16 -7.02
CA LEU A 135 17.73 21.64 -7.33
C LEU A 135 17.38 21.87 -8.79
N VAL A 136 17.19 20.79 -9.56
CA VAL A 136 16.83 20.79 -10.99
C VAL A 136 15.33 20.98 -11.18
N GLU A 137 14.51 20.18 -10.51
CA GLU A 137 13.06 20.35 -10.46
C GLU A 137 12.48 19.73 -9.19
N SER A 138 11.31 20.19 -8.77
CA SER A 138 10.55 19.64 -7.65
C SER A 138 9.06 19.89 -7.86
N PHE A 139 8.21 18.88 -7.77
CA PHE A 139 6.78 18.99 -8.04
C PHE A 139 5.96 17.90 -7.34
N ILE A 140 4.64 18.05 -7.36
CA ILE A 140 3.70 16.98 -6.97
C ILE A 140 3.05 16.42 -8.23
N GLY A 141 3.17 15.11 -8.45
CA GLY A 141 2.43 14.38 -9.47
C GLY A 141 0.98 14.15 -9.05
N ASN A 142 0.04 14.31 -9.98
CA ASN A 142 -1.35 13.93 -9.77
C ASN A 142 -1.49 12.40 -9.71
N ARG A 143 -2.54 11.93 -9.04
CA ARG A 143 -2.87 10.50 -9.04
C ARG A 143 -3.19 10.03 -10.45
N HIS A 144 -2.80 8.80 -10.76
CA HIS A 144 -3.10 8.19 -12.06
C HIS A 144 -4.05 7.00 -11.91
N SER A 145 -3.62 5.94 -11.23
CA SER A 145 -4.39 4.69 -11.06
C SER A 145 -4.70 4.33 -9.59
N ASP A 146 -4.26 5.15 -8.66
CA ASP A 146 -4.38 4.92 -7.21
C ASP A 146 -4.80 6.22 -6.49
N VAL A 147 -4.56 6.25 -5.17
CA VAL A 147 -4.94 7.36 -4.29
C VAL A 147 -3.78 8.32 -4.01
N TRP A 148 -2.58 8.06 -4.55
CA TRP A 148 -1.36 8.74 -4.14
C TRP A 148 -1.05 9.92 -5.05
N ASN A 149 -0.62 11.00 -4.41
CA ASN A 149 0.07 12.09 -5.07
C ASN A 149 1.53 12.03 -4.65
N ASP A 150 2.43 12.02 -5.62
CA ASP A 150 3.84 11.83 -5.35
C ASP A 150 4.62 13.12 -5.46
N PHE A 151 5.39 13.42 -4.42
CA PHE A 151 6.47 14.38 -4.52
C PHE A 151 7.60 13.77 -5.34
N VAL A 152 8.08 14.54 -6.30
CA VAL A 152 9.25 14.19 -7.11
C VAL A 152 10.22 15.37 -7.07
N ALA A 153 11.47 15.11 -6.75
CA ALA A 153 12.55 16.07 -6.86
C ALA A 153 13.77 15.49 -7.56
N VAL A 154 14.36 16.30 -8.43
CA VAL A 154 15.60 15.99 -9.14
C VAL A 154 16.64 17.03 -8.74
N PHE A 155 17.84 16.55 -8.42
CA PHE A 155 18.97 17.38 -8.06
C PHE A 155 20.15 17.06 -8.97
N ARG A 156 21.08 17.99 -9.06
CA ARG A 156 22.35 17.80 -9.73
C ARG A 156 23.49 18.15 -8.79
N LYS A 157 24.53 17.32 -8.79
CA LYS A 157 25.73 17.57 -8.01
C LYS A 157 26.70 18.49 -8.75
N GLY A 158 27.17 19.52 -8.06
CA GLY A 158 28.21 20.41 -8.50
C GLY A 158 29.62 19.96 -8.09
N PRO A 159 30.66 20.59 -8.65
CA PRO A 159 30.58 21.48 -9.80
C PRO A 159 30.36 20.68 -11.10
N SER A 160 29.68 21.26 -12.09
CA SER A 160 29.56 20.66 -13.41
C SER A 160 29.61 21.71 -14.52
N ALA A 161 30.49 21.49 -15.49
CA ALA A 161 30.62 22.37 -16.66
C ALA A 161 29.62 22.01 -17.78
N GLU A 162 28.96 20.86 -17.70
CA GLU A 162 27.99 20.43 -18.72
C GLU A 162 26.67 21.21 -18.57
N PRO A 163 26.06 21.67 -19.67
CA PRO A 163 24.77 22.35 -19.61
C PRO A 163 23.68 21.42 -19.08
N LEU A 164 22.78 21.97 -18.27
CA LEU A 164 21.62 21.22 -17.76
C LEU A 164 20.57 21.08 -18.86
N ASN A 165 20.05 19.88 -19.06
CA ASN A 165 18.88 19.67 -19.91
C ASN A 165 17.60 20.13 -19.17
N THR A 166 16.89 21.09 -19.75
CA THR A 166 15.69 21.68 -19.17
C THR A 166 14.39 21.08 -19.70
N ALA A 167 14.45 19.92 -20.37
CA ALA A 167 13.27 19.14 -20.77
C ALA A 167 12.65 18.43 -19.55
N PHE A 168 12.12 19.22 -18.61
CA PHE A 168 11.71 18.80 -17.28
C PHE A 168 10.69 17.64 -17.26
N VAL A 169 10.73 16.79 -16.23
CA VAL A 169 9.81 15.64 -16.14
C VAL A 169 8.39 16.11 -15.87
N TYR A 170 8.19 17.18 -15.11
CA TYR A 170 6.84 17.68 -14.81
C TYR A 170 6.06 18.14 -16.07
N HIS A 171 6.73 18.37 -17.21
CA HIS A 171 6.04 18.65 -18.48
C HIS A 171 5.35 17.43 -19.09
N ARG A 172 5.72 16.22 -18.65
CA ARG A 172 5.24 14.96 -19.24
C ARG A 172 4.04 14.37 -18.53
N TYR A 173 3.74 14.86 -17.33
CA TYR A 173 2.69 14.33 -16.47
C TYR A 173 1.90 15.49 -15.85
N PRO A 174 0.60 15.31 -15.54
CA PRO A 174 -0.13 16.28 -14.75
C PRO A 174 0.55 16.45 -13.39
N ALA A 175 0.98 17.68 -13.10
CA ALA A 175 1.75 18.01 -11.92
C ALA A 175 1.34 19.38 -11.37
N LEU A 176 1.49 19.56 -10.06
CA LEU A 176 1.16 20.77 -9.31
C LEU A 176 2.39 21.34 -8.62
N ASN A 177 2.35 22.66 -8.39
CA ASN A 177 3.33 23.38 -7.58
C ASN A 177 4.79 23.15 -8.00
N ALA A 178 5.02 22.99 -9.30
CA ALA A 178 6.34 22.64 -9.83
C ALA A 178 7.32 23.83 -9.71
N ARG A 179 8.55 23.53 -9.31
CA ARG A 179 9.67 24.47 -9.23
C ARG A 179 10.80 23.93 -10.09
N THR A 180 11.56 24.81 -10.72
CA THR A 180 12.60 24.41 -11.69
C THR A 180 13.89 25.18 -11.49
N TRP A 181 14.95 24.63 -12.09
CA TRP A 181 16.31 25.15 -12.08
C TRP A 181 16.38 26.66 -12.27
N GLN A 182 17.01 27.35 -11.30
CA GLN A 182 17.26 28.80 -11.31
C GLN A 182 16.00 29.66 -11.52
N SER A 183 14.80 29.11 -11.32
CA SER A 183 13.53 29.83 -11.40
C SER A 183 12.98 30.13 -10.00
N ARG A 184 12.44 31.33 -9.83
CA ARG A 184 11.66 31.68 -8.63
C ARG A 184 10.17 31.39 -8.79
N ALA A 185 9.71 31.09 -10.01
CA ALA A 185 8.31 30.83 -10.29
C ALA A 185 7.87 29.47 -9.75
N VAL A 186 6.60 29.41 -9.35
CA VAL A 186 5.88 28.16 -9.08
C VAL A 186 4.93 27.94 -10.25
N TYR A 187 5.03 26.79 -10.91
CA TYR A 187 4.22 26.42 -12.06
C TYR A 187 3.07 25.50 -11.62
N ASN A 188 1.92 25.63 -12.27
CA ASN A 188 0.69 24.88 -11.92
C ASN A 188 0.35 25.03 -10.42
N GLU A 189 0.41 26.27 -9.93
CA GLU A 189 0.21 26.58 -8.52
C GLU A 189 -1.19 26.20 -8.05
N SER A 190 -1.26 25.55 -6.90
CA SER A 190 -2.50 25.18 -6.23
C SER A 190 -2.29 25.09 -4.72
N GLU A 191 -3.09 25.86 -3.98
CA GLU A 191 -3.12 25.79 -2.52
C GLU A 191 -3.89 24.57 -2.01
N SER A 192 -4.79 24.02 -2.82
CA SER A 192 -5.61 22.85 -2.48
C SER A 192 -4.95 21.57 -2.97
N THR A 193 -4.89 20.55 -2.11
CA THR A 193 -4.50 19.21 -2.54
C THR A 193 -5.49 18.68 -3.59
N GLU A 194 -5.07 17.69 -4.37
CA GLU A 194 -5.96 17.08 -5.36
C GLU A 194 -7.23 16.50 -4.71
N ASP A 195 -7.12 15.89 -3.52
CA ASP A 195 -8.29 15.40 -2.77
C ASP A 195 -9.28 16.52 -2.42
N MET A 196 -8.79 17.67 -1.96
CA MET A 196 -9.65 18.80 -1.61
C MET A 196 -10.42 19.32 -2.83
N ARG A 197 -9.75 19.38 -4.00
CA ARG A 197 -10.39 19.79 -5.26
C ARG A 197 -11.45 18.78 -5.69
N LEU A 198 -11.12 17.49 -5.70
CA LEU A 198 -12.07 16.42 -6.06
C LEU A 198 -13.27 16.39 -5.12
N ILE A 199 -13.07 16.55 -3.81
CA ILE A 199 -14.16 16.61 -2.83
C ILE A 199 -15.05 17.83 -3.07
N SER A 200 -14.46 18.99 -3.36
CA SER A 200 -15.22 20.21 -3.65
C SER A 200 -16.07 20.06 -4.91
N GLU A 201 -15.52 19.49 -5.98
CA GLU A 201 -16.25 19.20 -7.22
C GLU A 201 -17.41 18.22 -6.98
N LEU A 202 -17.18 17.17 -6.18
CA LEU A 202 -18.22 16.21 -5.83
C LEU A 202 -19.33 16.86 -4.99
N ARG A 203 -18.99 17.71 -4.02
CA ARG A 203 -19.98 18.45 -3.21
C ARG A 203 -20.84 19.37 -4.06
N GLN A 204 -20.24 20.14 -4.97
CA GLN A 204 -20.97 21.00 -5.89
C GLN A 204 -21.92 20.19 -6.79
N ARG A 205 -21.48 19.02 -7.28
CA ARG A 205 -22.35 18.12 -8.06
C ARG A 205 -23.50 17.59 -7.22
N CYS A 206 -23.27 17.17 -5.98
CA CYS A 206 -24.33 16.73 -5.07
C CYS A 206 -25.33 17.84 -4.77
N GLU A 207 -24.87 19.06 -4.47
CA GLU A 207 -25.72 20.22 -4.22
C GLU A 207 -26.59 20.55 -5.44
N SER A 208 -26.02 20.51 -6.65
CA SER A 208 -26.79 20.73 -7.89
C SER A 208 -27.86 19.67 -8.16
N LEU A 209 -27.70 18.46 -7.62
CA LEU A 209 -28.66 17.36 -7.77
C LEU A 209 -29.72 17.35 -6.67
N SER A 210 -29.51 18.09 -5.58
CA SER A 210 -30.32 18.04 -4.36
C SER A 210 -31.12 19.32 -4.09
N ASP A 211 -31.19 20.25 -5.06
CA ASP A 211 -31.95 21.50 -4.94
C ASP A 211 -33.48 21.25 -4.99
N PRO A 212 -34.20 21.47 -3.87
CA PRO A 212 -35.64 21.29 -3.81
C PRO A 212 -36.40 22.20 -4.80
N ALA A 213 -35.84 23.36 -5.16
CA ALA A 213 -36.43 24.27 -6.13
C ALA A 213 -36.40 23.67 -7.55
N ALA A 214 -35.28 23.04 -7.93
CA ALA A 214 -35.15 22.34 -9.20
C ALA A 214 -36.07 21.10 -9.27
N GLU A 215 -36.26 20.40 -8.16
CA GLU A 215 -37.21 19.29 -8.06
C GLU A 215 -38.67 19.77 -8.15
N GLN A 216 -39.00 20.87 -7.47
CA GLN A 216 -40.33 21.48 -7.50
C GLN A 216 -40.66 22.07 -8.87
N GLU A 217 -39.67 22.65 -9.57
CA GLU A 217 -39.81 23.12 -10.94
C GLU A 217 -40.03 21.96 -11.92
N ARG A 218 -39.29 20.86 -11.77
CA ARG A 218 -39.49 19.63 -12.55
C ARG A 218 -40.88 19.01 -12.31
N ASN A 219 -41.38 19.04 -11.06
CA ASN A 219 -42.73 18.59 -10.71
C ASN A 219 -43.82 19.52 -11.28
N ALA A 220 -43.61 20.84 -11.24
CA ALA A 220 -44.52 21.82 -11.86
C ALA A 220 -44.59 21.67 -13.39
N GLN A 221 -43.45 21.39 -14.03
CA GLN A 221 -43.40 21.07 -15.47
C GLN A 221 -44.12 19.75 -15.79
N LEU A 222 -44.09 18.77 -14.89
CA LEU A 222 -44.84 17.50 -14.99
C LEU A 222 -46.36 17.72 -14.91
N ASP A 223 -46.82 18.55 -13.99
CA ASP A 223 -48.24 18.86 -13.84
C ASP A 223 -48.78 19.71 -15.01
N GLN A 224 -47.96 20.63 -15.54
CA GLN A 224 -48.31 21.40 -16.74
C GLN A 224 -48.41 20.50 -17.98
N ALA A 225 -47.51 19.52 -18.13
CA ALA A 225 -47.57 18.54 -19.21
C ALA A 225 -48.80 17.62 -19.09
N ARG A 226 -49.17 17.20 -17.87
CA ARG A 226 -50.41 16.43 -17.62
C ARG A 226 -51.66 17.22 -17.99
N ALA A 227 -51.70 18.51 -17.64
CA ALA A 227 -52.83 19.38 -17.99
C ALA A 227 -52.98 19.60 -19.50
N ALA A 228 -51.88 19.73 -20.24
CA ALA A 228 -51.90 19.80 -21.70
C ALA A 228 -52.51 18.54 -22.33
N LEU A 229 -52.10 17.37 -21.83
CA LEU A 229 -52.57 16.07 -22.31
C LEU A 229 -54.08 15.83 -22.07
N VAL A 230 -54.61 16.38 -20.97
CA VAL A 230 -56.07 16.39 -20.71
C VAL A 230 -56.80 17.24 -21.74
N LEU A 231 -56.25 18.43 -22.07
CA LEU A 231 -56.82 19.32 -23.07
C LEU A 231 -56.81 18.69 -24.48
N GLU A 232 -55.77 17.94 -24.84
CA GLU A 232 -55.70 17.22 -26.12
C GLU A 232 -56.80 16.14 -26.22
N ARG A 233 -57.10 15.46 -25.09
CA ARG A 233 -58.18 14.46 -25.01
C ARG A 233 -59.57 15.08 -25.14
N GLU A 234 -59.77 16.29 -24.61
CA GLU A 234 -61.00 17.06 -24.81
C GLU A 234 -61.16 17.47 -26.29
N GLN A 235 -60.08 17.90 -26.95
CA GLN A 235 -60.09 18.21 -28.38
C GLN A 235 -60.40 16.97 -29.25
N HIS A 236 -59.85 15.81 -28.91
CA HIS A 236 -60.16 14.54 -29.57
C HIS A 236 -61.65 14.17 -29.43
N THR A 237 -62.23 14.44 -28.26
CA THR A 237 -63.66 14.23 -28.00
C THR A 237 -64.53 15.17 -28.84
N ALA A 238 -64.14 16.44 -28.95
CA ALA A 238 -64.83 17.42 -29.79
C ALA A 238 -64.78 17.05 -31.29
N LEU A 239 -63.65 16.54 -31.79
CA LEU A 239 -63.53 16.07 -33.18
C LEU A 239 -64.46 14.88 -33.45
N SER A 240 -64.53 13.93 -32.51
CA SER A 240 -65.45 12.78 -32.61
C SER A 240 -66.92 13.23 -32.65
N GLN A 241 -67.28 14.26 -31.87
CA GLN A 241 -68.64 14.83 -31.89
C GLN A 241 -68.95 15.54 -33.21
N GLU A 242 -68.00 16.25 -33.81
CA GLU A 242 -68.19 16.90 -35.10
C GLU A 242 -68.32 15.88 -36.25
N ILE A 243 -67.57 14.77 -36.21
CA ILE A 243 -67.75 13.64 -37.14
C ILE A 243 -69.17 13.06 -37.02
N ALA A 244 -69.67 12.89 -35.79
CA ALA A 244 -71.03 12.41 -35.56
C ALA A 244 -72.10 13.39 -36.11
N ARG A 245 -71.88 14.70 -35.93
CA ARG A 245 -72.75 15.76 -36.45
C ARG A 245 -72.80 15.79 -37.97
N LEU A 246 -71.63 15.75 -38.62
CA LEU A 246 -71.53 15.75 -40.08
C LEU A 246 -72.12 14.47 -40.69
N SER A 247 -71.93 13.32 -40.03
CA SER A 247 -72.58 12.05 -40.41
C SER A 247 -74.11 12.13 -40.34
N ALA A 248 -74.65 12.80 -39.31
CA ALA A 248 -76.10 13.02 -39.19
C ALA A 248 -76.64 13.96 -40.28
N ALA A 249 -75.93 15.05 -40.58
CA ALA A 249 -76.29 15.97 -41.66
C ALA A 249 -76.25 15.29 -43.04
N LEU A 250 -75.27 14.40 -43.27
CA LEU A 250 -75.19 13.57 -44.48
C LEU A 250 -76.43 12.67 -44.61
N ALA A 251 -76.86 12.02 -43.52
CA ALA A 251 -78.05 11.19 -43.49
C ALA A 251 -79.36 11.99 -43.74
N GLU A 252 -79.45 13.24 -43.25
CA GLU A 252 -80.58 14.14 -43.55
C GLU A 252 -80.62 14.55 -45.02
N THR A 253 -79.46 14.83 -45.64
CA THR A 253 -79.40 15.09 -47.09
C THR A 253 -79.79 13.88 -47.94
N GLU A 254 -79.66 12.65 -47.42
CA GLU A 254 -80.14 11.44 -48.08
C GLU A 254 -81.68 11.30 -48.04
N GLN A 255 -82.36 11.94 -47.08
CA GLN A 255 -83.82 11.88 -46.94
C GLN A 255 -84.57 13.05 -47.61
N ASN A 256 -83.92 14.19 -47.88
CA ASN A 256 -84.58 15.39 -48.40
C ASN A 256 -84.70 15.39 -49.95
N GLY A 257 -85.88 15.03 -50.47
CA GLY A 257 -86.19 14.91 -51.90
C GLY A 257 -86.53 16.21 -52.67
N THR A 258 -86.12 17.39 -52.19
CA THR A 258 -86.56 18.69 -52.74
C THR A 258 -85.50 19.49 -53.50
N ARG A 259 -84.24 19.03 -53.58
CA ARG A 259 -83.13 19.71 -54.29
C ARG A 259 -82.84 19.09 -55.66
N SER A 260 -82.25 19.89 -56.55
CA SER A 260 -81.67 19.42 -57.82
C SER A 260 -80.69 18.27 -57.54
N ALA A 261 -80.88 17.13 -58.21
CA ALA A 261 -80.08 15.92 -57.99
C ALA A 261 -78.57 16.14 -58.16
N ALA A 262 -78.16 17.12 -58.98
CA ALA A 262 -76.76 17.45 -59.20
C ALA A 262 -76.13 18.22 -58.03
N GLU A 263 -76.87 19.13 -57.38
CA GLU A 263 -76.38 19.92 -56.24
C GLU A 263 -76.30 19.05 -54.98
N ALA A 264 -77.31 18.22 -54.73
CA ALA A 264 -77.31 17.26 -53.63
C ALA A 264 -76.18 16.21 -53.78
N ALA A 265 -75.88 15.77 -55.00
CA ALA A 265 -74.78 14.84 -55.26
C ALA A 265 -73.40 15.48 -55.04
N ALA A 266 -73.22 16.75 -55.41
CA ALA A 266 -71.96 17.47 -55.21
C ALA A 266 -71.68 17.74 -53.71
N GLU A 267 -72.69 18.19 -52.96
CA GLU A 267 -72.60 18.41 -51.52
C GLU A 267 -72.36 17.10 -50.75
N LYS A 268 -73.03 16.01 -51.16
CA LYS A 268 -72.80 14.66 -50.63
C LYS A 268 -71.37 14.16 -50.87
N ALA A 269 -70.85 14.35 -52.07
CA ALA A 269 -69.46 13.98 -52.40
C ALA A 269 -68.44 14.79 -51.60
N GLN A 270 -68.72 16.08 -51.38
CA GLN A 270 -67.87 16.95 -50.58
C GLN A 270 -67.86 16.56 -49.10
N LEU A 271 -69.03 16.34 -48.50
CA LEU A 271 -69.14 15.92 -47.09
C LEU A 271 -68.54 14.53 -46.86
N ALA A 272 -68.78 13.57 -47.76
CA ALA A 272 -68.17 12.24 -47.70
C ALA A 272 -66.64 12.29 -47.80
N GLY A 273 -66.11 13.16 -48.67
CA GLY A 273 -64.66 13.40 -48.78
C GLY A 273 -64.05 14.02 -47.52
N GLN A 274 -64.77 14.94 -46.87
CA GLN A 274 -64.33 15.56 -45.61
C GLN A 274 -64.35 14.57 -44.45
N ILE A 275 -65.40 13.73 -44.35
CA ILE A 275 -65.50 12.68 -43.32
C ILE A 275 -64.37 11.64 -43.51
N ALA A 276 -64.16 11.15 -44.74
CA ALA A 276 -63.10 10.17 -45.02
C ALA A 276 -61.70 10.72 -44.68
N ALA A 277 -61.44 11.99 -44.96
CA ALA A 277 -60.18 12.64 -44.61
C ALA A 277 -59.99 12.78 -43.09
N LEU A 278 -61.07 13.11 -42.35
CA LEU A 278 -61.05 13.22 -40.89
C LEU A 278 -60.88 11.86 -40.20
N GLU A 279 -61.58 10.83 -40.66
CA GLU A 279 -61.45 9.47 -40.12
C GLU A 279 -60.06 8.87 -40.38
N SER A 280 -59.46 9.14 -41.54
CA SER A 280 -58.10 8.73 -41.84
C SER A 280 -57.09 9.41 -40.90
N ASN A 281 -57.27 10.71 -40.64
CA ASN A 281 -56.40 11.47 -39.73
C ASN A 281 -56.56 11.01 -38.27
N LEU A 282 -57.79 10.72 -37.83
CA LEU A 282 -58.08 10.21 -36.50
C LEU A 282 -57.44 8.85 -36.24
N ARG A 283 -57.61 7.89 -37.17
CA ARG A 283 -57.00 6.55 -37.08
C ARG A 283 -55.48 6.62 -36.99
N GLN A 284 -54.87 7.43 -37.86
CA GLN A 284 -53.41 7.61 -37.85
C GLN A 284 -52.92 8.21 -36.52
N ARG A 285 -53.66 9.17 -35.94
CA ARG A 285 -53.31 9.77 -34.64
C ARG A 285 -53.42 8.78 -33.50
N GLN A 286 -54.43 7.92 -33.51
CA GLN A 286 -54.59 6.87 -32.49
C GLN A 286 -53.42 5.89 -32.53
N GLU A 287 -53.01 5.43 -33.70
CA GLU A 287 -51.86 4.53 -33.85
C GLU A 287 -50.54 5.18 -33.41
N GLU A 288 -50.29 6.45 -33.78
CA GLU A 288 -49.09 7.20 -33.37
C GLU A 288 -49.03 7.38 -31.84
N ILE A 289 -50.16 7.66 -31.19
CA ILE A 289 -50.27 7.82 -29.73
C ILE A 289 -50.10 6.48 -29.02
N GLU A 290 -50.72 5.40 -29.49
CA GLU A 290 -50.59 4.08 -28.87
C GLU A 290 -49.15 3.54 -28.93
N GLN A 291 -48.47 3.70 -30.06
CA GLN A 291 -47.07 3.31 -30.20
C GLN A 291 -46.14 4.12 -29.29
N ALA A 292 -46.41 5.43 -29.15
CA ALA A 292 -45.68 6.31 -28.26
C ALA A 292 -45.81 5.89 -26.79
N TRP A 293 -47.04 5.63 -26.34
CA TRP A 293 -47.34 5.20 -24.99
C TRP A 293 -46.74 3.84 -24.66
N SER A 294 -46.87 2.86 -25.56
CA SER A 294 -46.28 1.53 -25.37
C SER A 294 -44.76 1.59 -25.17
N ARG A 295 -44.05 2.48 -25.89
CA ARG A 295 -42.61 2.66 -25.71
C ARG A 295 -42.25 3.38 -24.42
N ALA A 296 -42.98 4.42 -24.05
CA ALA A 296 -42.75 5.14 -22.81
C ALA A 296 -42.99 4.21 -21.60
N ASP A 297 -44.01 3.37 -21.67
CA ASP A 297 -44.32 2.37 -20.64
C ASP A 297 -43.21 1.31 -20.54
N GLY A 298 -42.73 0.78 -21.68
CA GLY A 298 -41.59 -0.14 -21.72
C GLY A 298 -40.31 0.44 -21.11
N LEU A 299 -39.95 1.68 -21.47
CA LEU A 299 -38.79 2.36 -20.89
C LEU A 299 -38.95 2.64 -19.39
N THR A 300 -40.17 2.94 -18.95
CA THR A 300 -40.49 3.14 -17.52
C THR A 300 -40.34 1.82 -16.76
N GLY A 301 -40.85 0.71 -17.29
CA GLY A 301 -40.69 -0.62 -16.71
C GLY A 301 -39.22 -1.05 -16.62
N GLU A 302 -38.42 -0.82 -17.66
CA GLU A 302 -36.97 -1.08 -17.63
C GLU A 302 -36.24 -0.23 -16.59
N ARG A 303 -36.60 1.06 -16.47
CA ARG A 303 -36.05 1.96 -15.45
C ARG A 303 -36.40 1.46 -14.05
N ASP A 304 -37.65 1.08 -13.81
CA ASP A 304 -38.12 0.64 -12.49
C ASP A 304 -37.47 -0.68 -12.07
N GLN A 305 -37.26 -1.60 -13.02
CA GLN A 305 -36.47 -2.82 -12.78
C GLN A 305 -35.02 -2.51 -12.40
N LEU A 306 -34.39 -1.53 -13.08
CA LEU A 306 -33.03 -1.11 -12.76
C LEU A 306 -32.94 -0.41 -11.40
N LEU A 307 -33.96 0.36 -11.01
CA LEU A 307 -34.04 0.97 -9.68
C LEU A 307 -34.15 -0.10 -8.58
N GLY A 308 -35.01 -1.11 -8.76
CA GLY A 308 -35.07 -2.24 -7.83
C GLY A 308 -33.73 -2.98 -7.74
N ARG A 309 -33.01 -3.12 -8.86
CA ARG A 309 -31.66 -3.70 -8.86
C ARG A 309 -30.64 -2.84 -8.10
N ILE A 310 -30.73 -1.52 -8.20
CA ILE A 310 -29.89 -0.58 -7.44
C ILE A 310 -30.11 -0.75 -5.94
N GLU A 311 -31.37 -0.85 -5.49
CA GLU A 311 -31.71 -1.08 -4.08
C GLU A 311 -31.12 -2.40 -3.55
N GLU A 312 -31.20 -3.48 -4.34
CA GLU A 312 -30.56 -4.76 -4.01
C GLU A 312 -29.03 -4.62 -3.87
N LEU A 313 -28.38 -3.93 -4.82
CA LEU A 313 -26.93 -3.73 -4.81
C LEU A 313 -26.48 -2.86 -3.64
N GLN A 314 -27.25 -1.81 -3.30
CA GLN A 314 -26.99 -0.96 -2.13
C GLN A 314 -27.08 -1.77 -0.83
N THR A 315 -28.09 -2.65 -0.70
CA THR A 315 -28.22 -3.55 0.45
C THR A 315 -27.02 -4.49 0.59
N VAL A 316 -26.52 -5.03 -0.53
CA VAL A 316 -25.30 -5.87 -0.54
C VAL A 316 -24.07 -5.05 -0.15
N GLN A 317 -23.96 -3.83 -0.66
CA GLN A 317 -22.86 -2.92 -0.36
C GLN A 317 -22.81 -2.58 1.14
N GLU A 318 -23.94 -2.25 1.76
CA GLU A 318 -24.02 -2.01 3.21
C GLU A 318 -23.55 -3.22 4.02
N ARG A 319 -23.99 -4.43 3.66
CA ARG A 319 -23.54 -5.66 4.35
C ARG A 319 -22.03 -5.88 4.20
N LEU A 320 -21.48 -5.64 3.01
CA LEU A 320 -20.03 -5.75 2.77
C LEU A 320 -19.26 -4.70 3.57
N GLN A 321 -19.78 -3.46 3.66
CA GLN A 321 -19.18 -2.37 4.44
C GLN A 321 -19.10 -2.72 5.94
N THR A 322 -20.17 -3.30 6.49
CA THR A 322 -20.20 -3.77 7.88
C THR A 322 -19.17 -4.87 8.12
N ARG A 323 -19.12 -5.88 7.23
CA ARG A 323 -18.12 -6.96 7.33
C ARG A 323 -16.68 -6.45 7.19
N LEU A 324 -16.45 -5.43 6.37
CA LEU A 324 -15.15 -4.79 6.23
C LEU A 324 -14.74 -4.11 7.54
N THR A 325 -15.67 -3.40 8.17
CA THR A 325 -15.45 -2.71 9.45
C THR A 325 -15.16 -3.71 10.58
N GLU A 326 -15.88 -4.83 10.62
CA GLU A 326 -15.60 -5.93 11.56
C GLU A 326 -14.22 -6.55 11.33
N ALA A 327 -13.85 -6.79 10.07
CA ALA A 327 -12.54 -7.34 9.72
C ALA A 327 -11.39 -6.37 10.05
N ASP A 328 -11.57 -5.07 9.81
CA ASP A 328 -10.61 -4.02 10.20
C ASP A 328 -10.42 -3.98 11.72
N GLY A 329 -11.50 -4.11 12.49
CA GLY A 329 -11.45 -4.24 13.95
C GLY A 329 -10.64 -5.45 14.40
N TRP A 330 -10.83 -6.61 13.74
CA TRP A 330 -10.06 -7.80 14.06
C TRP A 330 -8.57 -7.68 13.71
N VAL A 331 -8.23 -7.03 12.58
CA VAL A 331 -6.83 -6.71 12.23
C VAL A 331 -6.20 -5.77 13.25
N PHE A 332 -6.96 -4.81 13.78
CA PHE A 332 -6.51 -3.92 14.85
C PHE A 332 -6.21 -4.69 16.15
N ASP A 333 -7.09 -5.62 16.54
CA ASP A 333 -6.87 -6.47 17.73
C ASP A 333 -5.62 -7.36 17.56
N LEU A 334 -5.45 -7.97 16.37
CA LEU A 334 -4.25 -8.72 16.00
C LEU A 334 -2.99 -7.84 16.10
N ALA A 335 -3.02 -6.58 15.65
CA ALA A 335 -1.90 -5.65 15.80
C ALA A 335 -1.57 -5.36 17.28
N GLY A 336 -2.59 -5.34 18.14
CA GLY A 336 -2.44 -5.29 19.60
C GLY A 336 -1.73 -6.53 20.15
N GLU A 337 -2.18 -7.73 19.78
CA GLU A 337 -1.56 -9.00 20.16
C GLU A 337 -0.10 -9.09 19.65
N ARG A 338 0.16 -8.65 18.42
CA ARG A 338 1.50 -8.54 17.85
C ARG A 338 2.41 -7.70 18.72
N ARG A 339 1.94 -6.52 19.15
CA ARG A 339 2.73 -5.62 19.99
C ARG A 339 3.05 -6.26 21.34
N ILE A 340 2.13 -7.04 21.91
CA ILE A 340 2.38 -7.81 23.13
C ILE A 340 3.44 -8.88 22.89
N LEU A 341 3.36 -9.62 21.78
CA LEU A 341 4.34 -10.63 21.39
C LEU A 341 5.71 -10.03 21.08
N GLU A 342 5.78 -8.90 20.37
CA GLU A 342 7.03 -8.16 20.08
C GLU A 342 7.67 -7.65 21.37
N ASN A 343 6.87 -7.12 22.31
CA ASN A 343 7.38 -6.71 23.63
C ASN A 343 7.90 -7.91 24.43
N ARG A 344 7.19 -9.04 24.42
CA ARG A 344 7.65 -10.29 25.07
C ARG A 344 8.92 -10.81 24.39
N LEU A 345 8.99 -10.79 23.07
CA LEU A 345 10.16 -11.21 22.29
C LEU A 345 11.35 -10.30 22.58
N ALA A 346 11.17 -8.98 22.59
CA ALA A 346 12.21 -8.01 22.92
C ALA A 346 12.69 -8.17 24.37
N ALA A 347 11.79 -8.46 25.31
CA ALA A 347 12.16 -8.76 26.69
C ALA A 347 12.99 -10.06 26.77
N VAL A 348 12.54 -11.13 26.11
CA VAL A 348 13.28 -12.41 26.06
C VAL A 348 14.60 -12.26 25.32
N GLN A 349 14.67 -11.50 24.23
CA GLN A 349 15.90 -11.21 23.49
C GLN A 349 16.86 -10.37 24.33
N SER A 350 16.37 -9.38 25.07
CA SER A 350 17.19 -8.59 26.00
C SER A 350 17.74 -9.44 27.13
N GLU A 351 16.91 -10.30 27.73
CA GLU A 351 17.37 -11.26 28.75
C GLU A 351 18.30 -12.32 28.15
N LEU A 352 18.07 -12.75 26.91
CA LEU A 352 18.94 -13.67 26.20
C LEU A 352 20.25 -13.02 25.78
N GLU A 353 20.29 -11.74 25.46
CA GLU A 353 21.52 -10.97 25.22
C GLU A 353 22.28 -10.73 26.51
N LYS A 354 21.59 -10.39 27.61
CA LYS A 354 22.23 -10.30 28.93
C LYS A 354 22.79 -11.65 29.33
N ALA A 355 22.03 -12.71 29.15
CA ALA A 355 22.47 -14.07 29.36
C ALA A 355 23.59 -14.43 28.39
N ARG A 356 23.54 -14.06 27.11
CA ARG A 356 24.59 -14.34 26.12
C ARG A 356 25.88 -13.60 26.46
N ARG A 357 25.84 -12.32 26.82
CA ARG A 357 27.00 -11.58 27.34
C ARG A 357 27.52 -12.21 28.62
N THR A 358 26.63 -12.71 29.46
CA THR A 358 27.00 -13.46 30.67
C THR A 358 27.61 -14.81 30.31
N ILE A 359 27.10 -15.54 29.31
CA ILE A 359 27.59 -16.82 28.79
C ILE A 359 28.88 -16.65 28.00
N ASP A 360 29.10 -15.54 27.30
CA ASP A 360 30.32 -15.25 26.56
C ASP A 360 31.42 -14.85 27.55
N ARG A 361 31.09 -14.03 28.56
CA ARG A 361 31.96 -13.80 29.73
C ARG A 361 32.23 -15.10 30.48
N MET A 362 31.20 -15.90 30.71
CA MET A 362 31.29 -17.19 31.39
C MET A 362 31.91 -18.27 30.51
N GLY A 363 31.95 -18.12 29.19
CA GLY A 363 32.43 -19.07 28.20
C GLY A 363 33.91 -18.90 27.97
N ALA A 364 34.38 -17.65 27.86
CA ALA A 364 35.79 -17.32 28.02
C ALA A 364 36.29 -17.70 29.42
N VAL A 365 35.48 -17.46 30.46
CA VAL A 365 35.77 -17.92 31.82
C VAL A 365 35.60 -19.43 31.98
N ALA A 366 34.80 -20.14 31.18
CA ALA A 366 34.55 -21.58 31.28
C ALA A 366 35.57 -22.38 30.50
N GLU A 367 36.03 -21.93 29.33
CA GLU A 367 37.20 -22.47 28.67
C GLU A 367 38.44 -22.24 29.55
N PHE A 368 38.58 -21.04 30.10
CA PHE A 368 39.65 -20.74 31.05
C PHE A 368 39.53 -21.57 32.33
N ARG A 369 38.33 -21.71 32.91
CA ARG A 369 38.06 -22.52 34.11
C ARG A 369 38.15 -24.02 33.81
N GLN A 370 37.81 -24.50 32.62
CA GLN A 370 37.93 -25.90 32.21
C GLN A 370 39.39 -26.25 31.94
N GLN A 371 40.13 -25.37 31.28
CA GLN A 371 41.59 -25.47 31.17
C GLN A 371 42.24 -25.44 32.56
N GLN A 372 41.76 -24.58 33.46
CA GLN A 372 42.18 -24.58 34.86
C GLN A 372 41.76 -25.86 35.58
N ILE A 373 40.55 -26.39 35.42
CA ILE A 373 40.08 -27.66 36.03
C ILE A 373 40.89 -28.84 35.51
N ASP A 374 41.25 -28.85 34.22
CA ASP A 374 42.08 -29.88 33.62
C ASP A 374 43.53 -29.76 34.11
N ALA A 375 44.05 -28.53 34.22
CA ALA A 375 45.37 -28.24 34.78
C ALA A 375 45.44 -28.58 36.27
N TYR A 376 44.44 -28.19 37.06
CA TYR A 376 44.31 -28.47 38.48
C TYR A 376 43.99 -29.94 38.74
N GLY A 377 43.22 -30.59 37.88
CA GLY A 377 42.95 -32.03 37.94
C GLY A 377 44.19 -32.85 37.63
N LYS A 378 45.01 -32.41 36.66
CA LYS A 378 46.35 -32.97 36.42
C LYS A 378 47.25 -32.72 37.62
N ALA A 379 47.38 -31.47 38.08
CA ALA A 379 48.21 -31.11 39.23
C ALA A 379 47.80 -31.84 40.51
N ASN A 380 46.50 -32.00 40.77
CA ASN A 380 45.97 -32.73 41.92
C ASN A 380 46.32 -34.23 41.84
N ARG A 381 46.24 -34.86 40.66
CA ARG A 381 46.70 -36.24 40.48
C ARG A 381 48.20 -36.38 40.74
N HIS A 382 49.02 -35.43 40.27
CA HIS A 382 50.46 -35.40 40.53
C HIS A 382 50.76 -35.21 42.03
N ILE A 383 50.10 -34.26 42.69
CA ILE A 383 50.26 -34.00 44.13
C ILE A 383 49.81 -35.21 44.96
N LEU A 384 48.66 -35.82 44.67
CA LEU A 384 48.18 -37.01 45.39
C LEU A 384 49.11 -38.21 45.19
N ALA A 385 49.64 -38.41 43.98
CA ALA A 385 50.65 -39.45 43.71
C ALA A 385 51.95 -39.18 44.50
N GLY A 386 52.42 -37.93 44.53
CA GLY A 386 53.59 -37.53 45.32
C GLY A 386 53.40 -37.71 46.83
N VAL A 387 52.24 -37.31 47.37
CA VAL A 387 51.88 -37.51 48.78
C VAL A 387 51.77 -38.99 49.13
N ALA A 388 51.23 -39.83 48.24
CA ALA A 388 51.20 -41.29 48.44
C ALA A 388 52.61 -41.88 48.50
N ARG A 389 53.53 -41.43 47.61
CA ARG A 389 54.95 -41.82 47.65
C ARG A 389 55.63 -41.38 48.94
N LEU A 390 55.39 -40.15 49.41
CA LEU A 390 55.91 -39.65 50.68
C LEU A 390 55.40 -40.42 51.90
N LYS A 391 54.13 -40.84 51.88
CA LYS A 391 53.55 -41.66 52.96
C LYS A 391 54.14 -43.08 53.02
N GLY A 392 54.71 -43.58 51.93
CA GLY A 392 55.35 -44.89 51.84
C GLY A 392 56.84 -44.89 52.14
N LEU A 393 57.43 -43.75 52.50
CA LEU A 393 58.84 -43.67 52.89
C LEU A 393 59.09 -44.42 54.19
N GLU A 394 60.15 -45.21 54.21
CA GLU A 394 60.56 -45.95 55.40
C GLU A 394 61.32 -45.03 56.36
N THR A 395 61.10 -45.19 57.66
CA THR A 395 61.57 -44.23 58.68
C THR A 395 63.01 -44.48 59.15
N GLU A 396 63.69 -45.49 58.61
CA GLU A 396 65.09 -45.78 58.96
C GLU A 396 66.03 -44.74 58.33
N PRO A 397 66.94 -44.08 59.08
CA PRO A 397 67.61 -42.86 58.63
C PRO A 397 68.40 -42.97 57.31
N ASP A 398 69.17 -44.06 57.13
CA ASP A 398 69.99 -44.26 55.94
C ASP A 398 69.16 -44.61 54.70
N VAL A 399 68.09 -45.38 54.89
CA VAL A 399 67.14 -45.76 53.84
C VAL A 399 66.28 -44.56 53.44
N LEU A 400 65.80 -43.80 54.43
CA LEU A 400 65.03 -42.57 54.22
C LEU A 400 65.85 -41.55 53.42
N ARG A 401 67.15 -41.41 53.72
CA ARG A 401 68.04 -40.50 52.97
C ARG A 401 68.13 -40.90 51.49
N ALA A 402 68.44 -42.16 51.22
CA ALA A 402 68.54 -42.67 49.84
C ALA A 402 67.20 -42.57 49.08
N GLN A 403 66.08 -42.86 49.75
CA GLN A 403 64.74 -42.73 49.16
C GLN A 403 64.37 -41.27 48.88
N THR A 404 64.72 -40.34 49.77
CA THR A 404 64.43 -38.90 49.61
C THR A 404 65.31 -38.25 48.53
N GLU A 405 66.58 -38.65 48.42
CA GLU A 405 67.47 -38.23 47.32
C GLU A 405 66.95 -38.71 45.97
N ARG A 406 66.60 -39.99 45.85
CA ARG A 406 66.01 -40.53 44.62
C ARG A 406 64.69 -39.84 44.24
N LEU A 407 63.79 -39.64 45.20
CA LEU A 407 62.51 -38.95 44.96
C LEU A 407 62.71 -37.49 44.53
N ARG A 408 63.74 -36.81 45.05
CA ARG A 408 64.07 -35.46 44.61
C ARG A 408 64.52 -35.44 43.17
N ASP A 409 65.46 -36.29 42.80
CA ASP A 409 66.04 -36.31 41.47
C ASP A 409 64.95 -36.64 40.44
N GLU A 410 64.12 -37.65 40.73
CA GLU A 410 62.94 -37.99 39.92
C GLU A 410 61.96 -36.81 39.77
N TRP A 411 61.64 -36.12 40.88
CA TRP A 411 60.72 -34.97 40.83
C TRP A 411 61.31 -33.75 40.14
N GLN A 412 62.62 -33.54 40.21
CA GLN A 412 63.27 -32.45 39.49
C GLN A 412 63.32 -32.73 37.98
N GLU A 413 63.59 -33.97 37.57
CA GLU A 413 63.55 -34.38 36.17
C GLU A 413 62.12 -34.30 35.59
N GLU A 414 61.10 -34.69 36.36
CA GLU A 414 59.69 -34.60 35.94
C GLU A 414 59.10 -33.18 36.05
N GLN A 415 59.88 -32.19 36.51
CA GLN A 415 59.38 -30.84 36.87
C GLN A 415 58.15 -30.89 37.78
N HIS A 416 58.14 -31.83 38.72
CA HIS A 416 57.00 -32.12 39.59
C HIS A 416 56.73 -30.94 40.55
N PRO A 417 55.46 -30.58 40.83
CA PRO A 417 55.13 -29.44 41.69
C PRO A 417 55.66 -29.51 43.13
N LEU A 418 56.15 -30.68 43.56
CA LEU A 418 56.72 -30.92 44.89
C LEU A 418 58.26 -31.04 44.88
N ALA A 419 58.92 -30.77 43.75
CA ALA A 419 60.38 -30.90 43.61
C ALA A 419 61.14 -30.08 44.66
N ASP A 420 60.70 -28.85 44.94
CA ASP A 420 61.30 -27.99 45.96
C ASP A 420 61.07 -28.51 47.39
N LEU A 421 59.97 -29.24 47.63
CA LEU A 421 59.68 -29.87 48.92
C LEU A 421 60.62 -31.07 49.17
N ALA A 422 61.01 -31.82 48.14
CA ALA A 422 62.01 -32.87 48.27
C ALA A 422 63.42 -32.34 48.53
N VAL A 423 63.76 -31.15 48.03
CA VAL A 423 64.99 -30.42 48.41
C VAL A 423 64.97 -30.03 49.87
N PHE A 424 63.82 -29.61 50.38
CA PHE A 424 63.64 -29.29 51.79
C PHE A 424 63.75 -30.53 52.68
N LEU A 425 63.07 -31.63 52.34
CA LEU A 425 63.15 -32.90 53.06
C LEU A 425 64.59 -33.43 53.13
N ASP A 426 65.36 -33.32 52.05
CA ASP A 426 66.77 -33.70 52.05
C ASP A 426 67.65 -32.82 52.92
N ARG A 427 67.50 -31.49 52.85
CA ARG A 427 68.24 -30.58 53.74
C ARG A 427 67.94 -30.91 55.19
N LEU A 428 66.70 -31.31 55.47
CA LEU A 428 66.24 -31.59 56.80
C LEU A 428 66.74 -32.97 57.30
N VAL A 429 66.69 -34.02 56.48
CA VAL A 429 67.33 -35.33 56.74
C VAL A 429 68.84 -35.17 56.95
N ARG A 430 69.50 -34.34 56.14
CA ARG A 430 70.93 -34.00 56.30
C ARG A 430 71.19 -33.23 57.60
N SER A 431 70.30 -32.31 58.00
CA SER A 431 70.46 -31.55 59.25
C SER A 431 70.30 -32.43 60.50
N VAL A 432 69.40 -33.42 60.46
CA VAL A 432 69.26 -34.44 61.52
C VAL A 432 70.48 -35.35 61.57
N SER A 433 71.03 -35.71 60.41
CA SER A 433 72.22 -36.57 60.31
C SER A 433 73.54 -35.91 60.76
N VAL A 434 73.62 -34.58 60.70
CA VAL A 434 74.80 -33.81 61.17
C VAL A 434 74.74 -33.58 62.69
N ALA A 435 73.56 -33.65 63.29
CA ALA A 435 73.35 -33.40 64.72
C ALA A 435 73.51 -34.63 65.63
N VAL A 436 73.67 -35.84 65.07
CA VAL A 436 73.83 -37.08 65.85
C VAL A 436 75.23 -37.68 65.60
N PRO A 437 76.24 -37.35 66.43
CA PRO A 437 77.50 -38.09 66.45
C PRO A 437 77.30 -39.48 67.04
N GLU A 438 78.05 -40.49 66.56
CA GLU A 438 78.01 -41.89 67.04
C GLU A 438 78.34 -42.10 68.53
N ASP A 439 78.73 -41.05 69.27
CA ASP A 439 79.10 -41.13 70.69
C ASP A 439 78.53 -39.93 71.49
N ALA A 440 77.22 -39.95 71.79
CA ALA A 440 76.66 -39.16 72.89
C ALA A 440 75.34 -39.77 73.38
N GLY A 441 75.32 -40.17 74.66
CA GLY A 441 74.13 -40.72 75.30
C GLY A 441 72.93 -39.76 75.26
N HIS A 442 71.80 -40.31 74.81
CA HIS A 442 70.41 -39.93 75.10
C HIS A 442 70.12 -38.43 75.32
N SER A 443 69.73 -37.75 74.24
CA SER A 443 68.85 -36.58 74.28
C SER A 443 67.68 -36.81 73.32
N ASP A 444 66.82 -37.75 73.71
CA ASP A 444 65.51 -38.08 73.11
C ASP A 444 64.63 -36.83 72.90
N GLY A 445 64.94 -35.69 73.54
CA GLY A 445 64.22 -34.42 73.40
C GLY A 445 64.51 -33.62 72.12
N GLN A 446 65.76 -33.57 71.64
CA GLN A 446 66.12 -32.75 70.48
C GLN A 446 65.69 -33.39 69.15
N GLU A 447 65.75 -34.72 69.08
CA GLU A 447 65.23 -35.49 67.95
C GLU A 447 63.70 -35.41 67.87
N ARG A 448 63.01 -35.49 69.01
CA ARG A 448 61.55 -35.30 69.10
C ARG A 448 61.11 -33.89 68.70
N GLU A 449 61.86 -32.86 69.05
CA GLU A 449 61.56 -31.47 68.69
C GLU A 449 61.71 -31.23 67.18
N ALA A 450 62.77 -31.77 66.56
CA ALA A 450 62.95 -31.72 65.11
C ALA A 450 61.85 -32.49 64.34
N ILE A 451 61.44 -33.66 64.85
CA ILE A 451 60.33 -34.44 64.30
C ILE A 451 59.00 -33.70 64.49
N SER A 452 58.79 -33.00 65.61
CA SER A 452 57.58 -32.21 65.87
C SER A 452 57.43 -31.05 64.88
N VAL A 453 58.51 -30.31 64.60
CA VAL A 453 58.49 -29.20 63.64
C VAL A 453 58.19 -29.68 62.22
N LEU A 454 58.73 -30.85 61.84
CA LEU A 454 58.43 -31.51 60.56
C LEU A 454 56.96 -31.93 60.43
N LEU A 455 56.40 -32.49 61.51
CA LEU A 455 54.99 -32.91 61.54
C LEU A 455 54.04 -31.71 61.46
N ASP A 456 54.38 -30.60 62.11
CA ASP A 456 53.62 -29.34 62.03
C ASP A 456 53.67 -28.71 60.63
N GLN A 457 54.84 -28.72 59.98
CA GLN A 457 54.99 -28.23 58.61
C GLN A 457 54.26 -29.12 57.58
N LYS A 458 54.27 -30.45 57.78
CA LYS A 458 53.47 -31.41 57.01
C LYS A 458 51.97 -31.19 57.20
N ALA A 459 51.53 -30.87 58.42
CA ALA A 459 50.13 -30.52 58.71
C ALA A 459 49.73 -29.18 58.09
N GLY A 460 50.66 -28.22 57.98
CA GLY A 460 50.48 -26.98 57.21
C GLY A 460 50.20 -27.25 55.73
N LEU A 461 51.06 -28.05 55.08
CA LEU A 461 50.91 -28.40 53.66
C LEU A 461 49.64 -29.20 53.37
N HIS A 462 49.21 -30.07 54.28
CA HIS A 462 47.95 -30.80 54.13
C HIS A 462 46.74 -29.85 54.12
N ARG A 463 46.73 -28.84 55.01
CA ARG A 463 45.67 -27.82 55.06
C ARG A 463 45.64 -26.96 53.79
N ASP A 464 46.80 -26.60 53.26
CA ASP A 464 46.88 -25.82 52.01
C ASP A 464 46.35 -26.62 50.81
N ILE A 465 46.60 -27.93 50.75
CA ILE A 465 46.06 -28.82 49.71
C ILE A 465 44.53 -28.98 49.85
N GLU A 466 44.01 -29.16 51.06
CA GLU A 466 42.56 -29.24 51.31
C GLU A 466 41.84 -27.95 50.89
N MET A 467 42.45 -26.79 51.16
CA MET A 467 41.90 -25.49 50.76
C MET A 467 41.84 -25.32 49.23
N LEU A 468 42.83 -25.85 48.50
CA LEU A 468 42.83 -25.84 47.04
C LEU A 468 41.76 -26.79 46.46
N LEU A 469 41.54 -27.94 47.09
CA LEU A 469 40.49 -28.90 46.69
C LEU A 469 39.08 -28.32 46.87
N ASP A 470 38.82 -27.62 47.97
CA ASP A 470 37.52 -26.98 48.25
C ASP A 470 37.20 -25.85 47.24
N ARG A 471 38.20 -25.03 46.91
CA ARG A 471 38.09 -23.99 45.87
C ARG A 471 37.78 -24.59 44.49
N LEU A 472 38.36 -25.75 44.18
CA LEU A 472 38.11 -26.46 42.93
C LEU A 472 36.69 -26.99 42.81
N GLU A 473 36.17 -27.58 43.89
CA GLU A 473 34.82 -28.13 43.91
C GLU A 473 33.76 -27.02 43.83
N THR A 474 34.00 -25.89 44.50
CA THR A 474 33.16 -24.69 44.42
C THR A 474 33.07 -24.17 42.98
N GLY A 475 34.21 -24.07 42.28
CA GLY A 475 34.24 -23.62 40.88
C GLY A 475 33.47 -24.53 39.90
N LYS A 476 33.44 -25.85 40.14
CA LYS A 476 32.66 -26.81 39.34
C LYS A 476 31.15 -26.64 39.53
N ASN A 477 30.71 -26.41 40.76
CA ASN A 477 29.30 -26.23 41.08
C ASN A 477 28.72 -24.96 40.44
N GLU A 478 29.48 -23.85 40.46
CA GLU A 478 29.10 -22.61 39.76
C GLU A 478 28.92 -22.82 38.25
N ALA A 479 29.81 -23.59 37.62
CA ALA A 479 29.74 -23.88 36.18
C ALA A 479 28.51 -24.73 35.81
N ARG A 480 28.17 -25.73 36.63
CA ARG A 480 26.97 -26.55 36.43
C ARG A 480 25.69 -25.72 36.52
N HIS A 481 25.60 -24.82 37.50
CA HIS A 481 24.43 -23.95 37.65
C HIS A 481 24.24 -23.01 36.45
N ALA A 482 25.35 -22.52 35.88
CA ALA A 482 25.31 -21.73 34.65
C ALA A 482 24.71 -22.51 33.47
N GLN A 483 25.11 -23.78 33.30
CA GLN A 483 24.61 -24.62 32.21
C GLN A 483 23.09 -24.88 32.31
N GLU A 484 22.56 -25.06 33.53
CA GLU A 484 21.13 -25.24 33.76
C GLU A 484 20.33 -23.97 33.40
N GLN A 485 20.86 -22.78 33.72
CA GLN A 485 20.24 -21.50 33.34
C GLN A 485 20.18 -21.30 31.82
N ILE A 486 21.21 -21.72 31.08
CA ILE A 486 21.24 -21.64 29.60
C ILE A 486 20.13 -22.53 29.00
N ALA A 487 19.98 -23.75 29.52
CA ALA A 487 18.97 -24.68 29.03
C ALA A 487 17.54 -24.13 29.23
N ALA A 488 17.27 -23.52 30.39
CA ALA A 488 15.99 -22.89 30.68
C ALA A 488 15.67 -21.72 29.73
N LEU A 489 16.65 -20.86 29.44
CA LEU A 489 16.48 -19.74 28.52
C LEU A 489 16.22 -20.18 27.08
N ASN A 490 16.90 -21.23 26.61
CA ASN A 490 16.66 -21.78 25.28
C ASN A 490 15.25 -22.37 25.14
N GLN A 491 14.72 -23.00 26.19
CA GLN A 491 13.35 -23.51 26.21
C GLN A 491 12.31 -22.38 26.17
N ALA A 492 12.55 -21.29 26.90
CA ALA A 492 11.69 -20.10 26.85
C ALA A 492 11.70 -19.43 25.46
N LEU A 493 12.87 -19.35 24.81
CA LEU A 493 12.98 -18.84 23.44
C LEU A 493 12.20 -19.70 22.44
N ALA A 494 12.26 -21.03 22.57
CA ALA A 494 11.52 -21.94 21.70
C ALA A 494 10.00 -21.75 21.84
N ALA A 495 9.50 -21.56 23.07
CA ALA A 495 8.09 -21.28 23.32
C ALA A 495 7.61 -19.98 22.66
N VAL A 496 8.37 -18.89 22.81
CA VAL A 496 8.04 -17.60 22.19
C VAL A 496 8.04 -17.67 20.66
N ARG A 497 8.96 -18.47 20.07
CA ARG A 497 8.99 -18.70 18.62
C ARG A 497 7.76 -19.47 18.13
N ALA A 498 7.28 -20.45 18.90
CA ALA A 498 6.06 -21.18 18.58
C ALA A 498 4.83 -20.26 18.61
N ASP A 499 4.69 -19.43 19.65
CA ASP A 499 3.62 -18.43 19.76
C ASP A 499 3.64 -17.46 18.56
N ALA A 500 4.83 -17.00 18.15
CA ALA A 500 4.99 -16.09 17.01
C ALA A 500 4.60 -16.72 15.66
N LEU A 501 4.90 -18.01 15.48
CA LEU A 501 4.53 -18.75 14.27
C LEU A 501 3.00 -18.92 14.16
N GLU A 502 2.34 -19.24 15.28
CA GLU A 502 0.88 -19.34 15.34
C GLU A 502 0.21 -17.99 15.03
N TYR A 503 0.73 -16.90 15.61
CA TYR A 503 0.26 -15.55 15.33
C TYR A 503 0.40 -15.20 13.83
N HIS A 504 1.54 -15.51 13.22
CA HIS A 504 1.77 -15.25 11.79
C HIS A 504 0.73 -15.97 10.91
N GLY A 505 0.36 -17.21 11.26
CA GLY A 505 -0.70 -17.95 10.57
C GLY A 505 -2.07 -17.26 10.66
N LYS A 506 -2.47 -16.82 11.85
CA LYS A 506 -3.74 -16.08 12.07
C LYS A 506 -3.76 -14.75 11.31
N ALA A 507 -2.66 -14.00 11.37
CA ALA A 507 -2.53 -12.72 10.67
C ALA A 507 -2.59 -12.87 9.15
N SER A 508 -1.95 -13.92 8.59
CA SER A 508 -2.00 -14.20 7.16
C SER A 508 -3.44 -14.51 6.69
N GLN A 509 -4.17 -15.32 7.45
CA GLN A 509 -5.58 -15.63 7.15
C GLN A 509 -6.47 -14.38 7.22
N ALA A 510 -6.20 -13.48 8.17
CA ALA A 510 -6.89 -12.20 8.30
C ALA A 510 -6.74 -11.33 7.07
N LEU A 511 -5.48 -11.15 6.63
CA LEU A 511 -5.14 -10.31 5.50
C LEU A 511 -5.73 -10.87 4.19
N GLU A 512 -5.72 -12.20 4.03
CA GLU A 512 -6.36 -12.85 2.89
C GLU A 512 -7.87 -12.58 2.86
N GLN A 513 -8.57 -12.77 3.99
CA GLN A 513 -10.01 -12.49 4.08
C GLN A 513 -10.33 -11.01 3.83
N LEU A 514 -9.52 -10.09 4.36
CA LEU A 514 -9.66 -8.66 4.13
C LEU A 514 -9.52 -8.33 2.64
N SER A 515 -8.50 -8.90 1.97
CA SER A 515 -8.27 -8.68 0.54
C SER A 515 -9.44 -9.15 -0.33
N ILE A 516 -10.04 -10.29 0.02
CA ILE A 516 -11.22 -10.85 -0.67
C ILE A 516 -12.41 -9.91 -0.50
N LEU A 517 -12.67 -9.45 0.73
CA LEU A 517 -13.77 -8.52 1.02
C LEU A 517 -13.59 -7.18 0.31
N GLN A 518 -12.37 -6.63 0.28
CA GLN A 518 -12.05 -5.39 -0.45
C GLN A 518 -12.29 -5.55 -1.95
N ALA A 519 -11.87 -6.67 -2.55
CA ALA A 519 -12.11 -6.97 -3.96
C ALA A 519 -13.61 -7.09 -4.27
N GLN A 520 -14.37 -7.79 -3.41
CA GLN A 520 -15.83 -7.90 -3.53
C GLN A 520 -16.53 -6.54 -3.43
N ASN A 521 -16.13 -5.70 -2.47
CA ASN A 521 -16.69 -4.35 -2.31
C ASN A 521 -16.40 -3.47 -3.54
N LYS A 522 -15.16 -3.53 -4.06
CA LYS A 522 -14.77 -2.79 -5.28
C LYS A 522 -15.57 -3.24 -6.50
N GLN A 523 -15.80 -4.55 -6.65
CA GLN A 523 -16.61 -5.09 -7.74
C GLN A 523 -18.07 -4.64 -7.62
N GLN A 524 -18.66 -4.72 -6.42
CA GLN A 524 -20.04 -4.28 -6.19
C GLN A 524 -20.23 -2.78 -6.43
N ALA A 525 -19.29 -1.94 -6.00
CA ALA A 525 -19.33 -0.51 -6.28
C ALA A 525 -19.30 -0.19 -7.79
N ARG A 526 -18.61 -1.00 -8.60
CA ARG A 526 -18.61 -0.86 -10.07
C ARG A 526 -19.96 -1.25 -10.67
N GLU A 527 -20.56 -2.33 -10.19
CA GLU A 527 -21.88 -2.79 -10.65
C GLU A 527 -22.97 -1.76 -10.33
N LEU A 528 -22.93 -1.18 -9.12
CA LEU A 528 -23.86 -0.13 -8.71
C LEU A 528 -23.75 1.10 -9.63
N ARG A 529 -22.54 1.64 -9.83
CA ARG A 529 -22.32 2.80 -10.72
C ARG A 529 -22.79 2.52 -12.15
N ALA A 530 -22.52 1.34 -12.67
CA ALA A 530 -22.97 0.95 -14.01
C ALA A 530 -24.50 0.87 -14.11
N ALA A 531 -25.19 0.44 -13.04
CA ALA A 531 -26.65 0.44 -12.98
C ALA A 531 -27.21 1.86 -12.89
N GLU A 532 -26.66 2.72 -12.04
CA GLU A 532 -27.02 4.14 -11.91
C GLU A 532 -26.86 4.89 -13.24
N GLU A 533 -25.76 4.67 -13.97
CA GLU A 533 -25.56 5.24 -15.30
C GLU A 533 -26.58 4.75 -16.33
N ARG A 534 -27.04 3.49 -16.23
CA ARG A 534 -28.10 2.96 -17.11
C ARG A 534 -29.44 3.62 -16.80
N VAL A 535 -29.79 3.78 -15.51
CA VAL A 535 -30.99 4.52 -15.10
C VAL A 535 -30.93 5.95 -15.60
N GLY A 536 -29.83 6.67 -15.36
CA GLY A 536 -29.66 8.03 -15.82
C GLY A 536 -29.76 8.19 -17.34
N ARG A 537 -29.31 7.20 -18.13
CA ARG A 537 -29.53 7.18 -19.58
C ARG A 537 -31.01 7.00 -19.94
N LYS A 538 -31.73 6.14 -19.23
CA LYS A 538 -33.17 5.91 -19.45
C LYS A 538 -33.99 7.14 -19.08
N ASP A 539 -33.65 7.83 -17.99
CA ASP A 539 -34.31 9.07 -17.59
C ASP A 539 -34.12 10.18 -18.65
N ARG A 540 -32.90 10.36 -19.16
CA ARG A 540 -32.66 11.33 -20.24
C ARG A 540 -33.40 10.97 -21.53
N GLN A 541 -33.51 9.68 -21.85
CA GLN A 541 -34.31 9.22 -22.98
C GLN A 541 -35.80 9.52 -22.77
N LEU A 542 -36.35 9.25 -21.60
CA LEU A 542 -37.74 9.57 -21.24
C LEU A 542 -38.01 11.08 -21.29
N ASP A 543 -37.11 11.90 -20.75
CA ASP A 543 -37.23 13.36 -20.76
C ASP A 543 -37.16 13.93 -22.18
N TRP A 544 -36.26 13.40 -23.00
CA TRP A 544 -36.19 13.76 -24.41
C TRP A 544 -37.48 13.37 -25.15
N MET A 545 -38.02 12.17 -24.91
CA MET A 545 -39.31 11.76 -25.48
C MET A 545 -40.44 12.70 -25.03
N ARG A 546 -40.51 13.05 -23.74
CA ARG A 546 -41.51 14.00 -23.21
C ARG A 546 -41.43 15.38 -23.86
N ARG A 547 -40.21 15.92 -24.04
CA ARG A 547 -39.99 17.20 -24.75
C ARG A 547 -40.45 17.13 -26.20
N LEU A 548 -40.08 16.04 -26.89
CA LEU A 548 -40.46 15.81 -28.28
C LEU A 548 -42.00 15.74 -28.43
N TYR A 549 -42.68 14.99 -27.56
CA TYR A 549 -44.14 14.86 -27.63
C TYR A 549 -44.85 16.20 -27.37
N ARG A 550 -44.36 17.03 -26.44
CA ARG A 550 -44.89 18.40 -26.25
C ARG A 550 -44.79 19.24 -27.52
N ILE A 551 -43.67 19.15 -28.24
CA ILE A 551 -43.47 19.88 -29.50
C ILE A 551 -44.42 19.35 -30.59
N ILE A 552 -44.58 18.03 -30.69
CA ILE A 552 -45.48 17.40 -31.67
C ILE A 552 -46.95 17.77 -31.39
N GLU A 553 -47.35 17.79 -30.12
CA GLU A 553 -48.68 18.22 -29.67
C GLU A 553 -48.92 19.69 -30.06
N HIS A 554 -48.01 20.60 -29.70
CA HIS A 554 -48.09 22.02 -30.05
C HIS A 554 -48.07 22.27 -31.56
N ALA A 555 -47.29 21.48 -32.32
CA ALA A 555 -47.21 21.60 -33.76
C ALA A 555 -48.53 21.28 -34.47
N ASN A 556 -49.33 20.43 -33.84
CA ASN A 556 -50.54 19.83 -34.40
C ASN A 556 -51.84 20.25 -33.67
N ALA A 557 -51.78 21.19 -32.72
CA ALA A 557 -52.94 21.65 -31.97
C ALA A 557 -54.01 22.37 -32.85
N GLY A 558 -55.29 22.12 -32.55
CA GLY A 558 -56.44 22.76 -33.19
C GLY A 558 -56.57 22.48 -34.70
N LEU A 559 -57.00 23.47 -35.49
CA LEU A 559 -57.15 23.35 -36.96
C LEU A 559 -55.86 22.91 -37.68
N LYS A 560 -54.69 23.05 -37.04
CA LYS A 560 -53.41 22.63 -37.61
C LYS A 560 -53.24 21.11 -37.66
N GLY A 561 -53.94 20.38 -36.79
CA GLY A 561 -53.93 18.91 -36.77
C GLY A 561 -54.61 18.29 -37.99
N MET A 562 -55.50 19.05 -38.65
CA MET A 562 -56.22 18.67 -39.87
C MET A 562 -55.37 18.79 -41.15
N MET A 563 -54.12 19.29 -41.05
CA MET A 563 -53.23 19.42 -42.21
C MET A 563 -52.75 18.07 -42.75
N PRO A 564 -52.38 18.01 -44.06
CA PRO A 564 -51.77 16.82 -44.67
C PRO A 564 -50.50 16.35 -43.95
N PRO A 565 -50.20 15.03 -43.94
CA PRO A 565 -49.06 14.46 -43.22
C PRO A 565 -47.71 15.10 -43.54
N SER A 566 -47.46 15.42 -44.82
CA SER A 566 -46.23 16.09 -45.27
C SER A 566 -46.03 17.47 -44.63
N MET A 567 -47.10 18.28 -44.58
CA MET A 567 -47.06 19.62 -44.00
C MET A 567 -46.91 19.59 -42.48
N ARG A 568 -47.52 18.61 -41.81
CA ARG A 568 -47.34 18.41 -40.35
C ARG A 568 -45.91 18.01 -40.01
N ARG A 569 -45.32 17.06 -40.76
CA ARG A 569 -43.91 16.67 -40.58
C ARG A 569 -42.96 17.85 -40.79
N GLN A 570 -43.24 18.69 -41.78
CA GLN A 570 -42.45 19.89 -42.07
C GLN A 570 -42.55 20.94 -40.95
N ARG A 571 -43.73 21.09 -40.32
CA ARG A 571 -43.90 21.94 -39.13
C ARG A 571 -43.16 21.40 -37.91
N VAL A 572 -43.25 20.10 -37.66
CA VAL A 572 -42.50 19.45 -36.56
C VAL A 572 -40.99 19.63 -36.78
N ALA A 573 -40.50 19.45 -38.01
CA ALA A 573 -39.11 19.73 -38.38
C ALA A 573 -38.71 21.17 -38.07
N HIS A 574 -39.53 22.12 -38.53
CA HIS A 574 -39.27 23.53 -38.29
C HIS A 574 -39.25 23.89 -36.81
N MET A 575 -40.15 23.32 -36.00
CA MET A 575 -40.16 23.55 -34.55
C MET A 575 -38.97 22.92 -33.84
N LEU A 576 -38.57 21.70 -34.22
CA LEU A 576 -37.40 21.04 -33.63
C LEU A 576 -36.10 21.83 -33.91
N GLN A 577 -35.99 22.42 -35.10
CA GLN A 577 -34.91 23.35 -35.45
C GLN A 577 -35.02 24.68 -34.68
N SER A 578 -36.20 25.32 -34.66
CA SER A 578 -36.35 26.65 -34.06
C SER A 578 -36.24 26.64 -32.53
N THR A 579 -36.53 25.51 -31.90
CA THR A 579 -36.41 25.33 -30.44
C THR A 579 -35.07 24.74 -30.02
N ASN A 580 -34.16 24.48 -30.97
CA ASN A 580 -32.85 23.86 -30.72
C ASN A 580 -32.94 22.51 -29.97
N HIS A 581 -34.03 21.76 -30.16
CA HIS A 581 -34.29 20.48 -29.47
C HIS A 581 -33.70 19.26 -30.21
N PHE A 582 -33.09 19.47 -31.38
CA PHE A 582 -32.46 18.44 -32.18
C PHE A 582 -31.09 18.89 -32.66
N ASP A 583 -30.05 18.12 -32.30
CA ASP A 583 -28.68 18.31 -32.74
C ASP A 583 -28.35 17.29 -33.85
N GLY A 584 -28.25 17.79 -35.09
CA GLY A 584 -27.97 16.97 -36.26
C GLY A 584 -26.57 16.38 -36.27
N GLU A 585 -25.56 17.10 -35.78
CA GLU A 585 -24.17 16.60 -35.75
C GLU A 585 -24.04 15.48 -34.73
N ALA A 586 -24.62 15.66 -33.54
CA ALA A 586 -24.64 14.63 -32.51
C ALA A 586 -25.48 13.41 -32.94
N TYR A 587 -26.54 13.61 -33.72
CA TYR A 587 -27.34 12.51 -34.30
C TYR A 587 -26.52 11.68 -35.30
N LEU A 588 -25.82 12.32 -36.23
CA LEU A 588 -24.98 11.63 -37.21
C LEU A 588 -23.78 10.94 -36.56
N ALA A 589 -23.17 11.54 -35.53
CA ALA A 589 -22.10 10.91 -34.77
C ALA A 589 -22.56 9.63 -34.04
N LYS A 590 -23.82 9.61 -33.59
CA LYS A 590 -24.41 8.47 -32.88
C LYS A 590 -24.97 7.39 -33.82
N TYR A 591 -25.37 7.75 -35.04
CA TYR A 591 -26.01 6.88 -36.00
C TYR A 591 -25.26 6.90 -37.35
N PRO A 592 -24.16 6.11 -37.48
CA PRO A 592 -23.29 6.12 -38.66
C PRO A 592 -24.02 5.69 -39.95
N ASP A 593 -25.02 4.81 -39.83
CA ASP A 593 -25.86 4.36 -40.93
C ASP A 593 -26.64 5.52 -41.60
N VAL A 594 -27.01 6.52 -40.81
CA VAL A 594 -27.67 7.74 -41.33
C VAL A 594 -26.66 8.66 -42.01
N ALA A 595 -25.44 8.75 -41.47
CA ALA A 595 -24.36 9.52 -42.06
C ALA A 595 -23.92 8.96 -43.41
N GLU A 596 -23.82 7.63 -43.53
CA GLU A 596 -23.48 6.94 -44.77
C GLU A 596 -24.59 7.06 -45.84
N ALA A 597 -25.86 7.09 -45.43
CA ALA A 597 -26.99 7.31 -46.32
C ALA A 597 -27.05 8.75 -46.90
N GLY A 598 -26.28 9.69 -46.33
CA GLY A 598 -26.21 11.09 -46.79
C GLY A 598 -27.54 11.85 -46.66
N MET A 599 -28.48 11.34 -45.86
CA MET A 599 -29.78 11.96 -45.64
C MET A 599 -29.65 13.09 -44.61
N ASP A 600 -30.44 14.16 -44.76
CA ASP A 600 -30.53 15.19 -43.73
C ASP A 600 -30.96 14.55 -42.38
N PRO A 601 -30.21 14.76 -41.28
CA PRO A 601 -30.42 14.02 -40.04
C PRO A 601 -31.77 14.30 -39.40
N LEU A 602 -32.28 15.53 -39.50
CA LEU A 602 -33.60 15.87 -38.97
C LEU A 602 -34.71 15.27 -39.83
N HIS A 603 -34.53 15.29 -41.15
CA HIS A 603 -35.46 14.68 -42.09
C HIS A 603 -35.54 13.16 -41.89
N HIS A 604 -34.38 12.49 -41.77
CA HIS A 604 -34.32 11.07 -41.43
C HIS A 604 -35.00 10.80 -40.09
N TYR A 605 -34.70 11.62 -39.09
CA TYR A 605 -35.25 11.45 -37.76
C TYR A 605 -36.80 11.53 -37.74
N ILE A 606 -37.39 12.47 -38.48
CA ILE A 606 -38.85 12.63 -38.55
C ILE A 606 -39.54 11.54 -39.36
N LEU A 607 -38.90 11.03 -40.42
CA LEU A 607 -39.47 9.98 -41.27
C LEU A 607 -39.32 8.58 -40.65
N HIS A 608 -38.20 8.32 -40.00
CA HIS A 608 -37.78 6.98 -39.60
C HIS A 608 -37.29 6.94 -38.15
N GLY A 609 -36.39 7.86 -37.77
CA GLY A 609 -35.71 7.81 -36.47
C GLY A 609 -36.65 7.86 -35.26
N MET A 610 -37.76 8.60 -35.33
CA MET A 610 -38.81 8.61 -34.30
C MET A 610 -39.49 7.24 -34.17
N ALA A 611 -39.83 6.60 -35.28
CA ALA A 611 -40.46 5.28 -35.29
C ALA A 611 -39.49 4.20 -34.80
N GLU A 612 -38.20 4.36 -35.08
CA GLU A 612 -37.11 3.47 -34.68
C GLU A 612 -36.62 3.70 -33.24
N GLY A 613 -37.13 4.72 -32.53
CA GLY A 613 -36.73 5.02 -31.15
C GLY A 613 -35.32 5.60 -31.00
N ARG A 614 -34.77 6.19 -32.07
CA ARG A 614 -33.45 6.82 -32.06
C ARG A 614 -33.51 8.13 -31.26
N PHE A 615 -32.59 8.34 -30.33
CA PHE A 615 -32.53 9.56 -29.51
C PHE A 615 -31.09 10.04 -29.37
N VAL A 616 -30.89 11.32 -29.07
CA VAL A 616 -29.56 11.91 -28.81
C VAL A 616 -29.59 12.59 -27.46
N ASP A 617 -28.53 12.40 -26.67
CA ASP A 617 -28.33 13.14 -25.42
C ASP A 617 -27.99 14.59 -25.82
N SER A 618 -29.00 15.43 -26.01
CA SER A 618 -28.78 16.83 -26.36
C SER A 618 -28.09 17.54 -25.18
N LYS A 619 -26.88 18.06 -25.38
CA LYS A 619 -26.16 18.94 -24.41
C LYS A 619 -26.84 20.30 -24.20
N VAL A 620 -28.03 20.51 -24.77
CA VAL A 620 -28.74 21.79 -24.73
C VAL A 620 -29.30 21.99 -23.32
N GLN A 621 -28.49 22.61 -22.47
CA GLN A 621 -28.93 23.28 -21.26
C GLN A 621 -29.98 24.33 -21.67
N VAL A 622 -31.14 24.29 -21.03
CA VAL A 622 -32.09 25.41 -21.00
C VAL A 622 -31.63 26.39 -19.94
#